data_AF-A0A562UC34-F1
#
_entry.id   AF-A0A562UC34-F1
#
_cell.length_a   1.000
_cell.length_b   1.000
_cell.length_c   1.000
_cell.angle_alpha   90.00
_cell.angle_beta   90.00
_cell.angle_gamma   90.00
#
_symmetry.space_group_name_H-M   'P 1'
#
loop_
_entity.id
_entity.type
_entity.pdbx_description
1 polymer ?
#
loop_
_entity_poly.entity_id
_entity_poly.type
_entity_poly.pdbx_seq_one_letter_code
_entity_poly.pdbx_strand_id
1 'polypeptide(L)'
;MKKFCILFSLVLVFGLSVCAAQENTWVYRPGKVIFKDGTSASGLVRIYDDAPWYNQRFIWFIDSASYAANPNVKGKKYKADDMQTYIVGTRIFNKAHYVNTEHLQLKSLGSNDHMMEQLTSGRITSYRFYDYPDDFYGDSGTQEKIEQDEAQRKNDLLKGYKILCKKDDEKKFQNAFDMDLLKYLADVPAVQQKYQTVGYGNQPVEAHKGLAAKMIAMAKKAAFKPDEADAIIAAFNDYNAASSAPAK
;
A
#
# COMPACT_ATOMS: atom_id res chain seq x y z
N MET A 1 26.86 -7.74 -55.83
CA MET A 1 25.85 -6.69 -55.50
C MET A 1 24.58 -7.18 -54.79
N LYS A 2 24.29 -8.49 -54.69
CA LYS A 2 23.09 -8.99 -53.97
C LYS A 2 23.26 -9.22 -52.45
N LYS A 3 24.49 -9.24 -51.94
CA LYS A 3 24.77 -9.51 -50.51
C LYS A 3 24.70 -8.26 -49.60
N PHE A 4 24.68 -7.06 -50.19
CA PHE A 4 24.62 -5.80 -49.44
C PHE A 4 23.18 -5.35 -49.08
N CYS A 5 22.16 -5.84 -49.80
CA CYS A 5 20.75 -5.50 -49.51
C CYS A 5 20.19 -6.25 -48.28
N ILE A 6 20.76 -7.41 -47.93
CA ILE A 6 20.28 -8.21 -46.80
C ILE A 6 20.73 -7.59 -45.46
N LEU A 7 21.91 -6.97 -45.42
CA LEU A 7 22.42 -6.32 -44.20
C LEU A 7 21.62 -5.05 -43.84
N PHE A 8 21.15 -4.30 -44.84
CA PHE A 8 20.37 -3.07 -44.61
C PHE A 8 18.94 -3.37 -44.14
N SER A 9 18.37 -4.51 -44.55
CA SER A 9 17.04 -4.94 -44.12
C SER A 9 17.02 -5.44 -42.67
N LEU A 10 18.14 -5.96 -42.17
CA LEU A 10 18.25 -6.48 -40.80
C LEU A 10 18.42 -5.35 -39.76
N VAL A 11 19.05 -4.23 -40.14
CA VAL A 11 19.20 -3.07 -39.24
C VAL A 11 17.88 -2.30 -39.05
N LEU A 12 16.98 -2.32 -40.05
CA LEU A 12 15.66 -1.68 -39.95
C LEU A 12 14.68 -2.41 -39.03
N VAL A 13 14.83 -3.72 -38.82
CA VAL A 13 13.96 -4.49 -37.91
C VAL A 13 14.37 -4.34 -36.44
N PHE A 14 15.63 -3.97 -36.16
CA PHE A 14 16.09 -3.70 -34.79
C PHE A 14 15.92 -2.23 -34.34
N GLY A 15 15.49 -1.32 -35.24
CA GLY A 15 15.36 0.11 -34.95
C GLY A 15 14.01 0.59 -34.37
N LEU A 16 12.99 -0.28 -34.26
CA LEU A 16 11.63 0.12 -33.88
C LEU A 16 11.21 -0.18 -32.43
N SER A 17 12.14 -0.52 -31.54
CA SER A 17 11.80 -0.79 -30.13
C SER A 17 12.32 0.28 -29.16
N VAL A 18 12.25 1.56 -29.55
CA VAL A 18 12.49 2.68 -28.64
C VAL A 18 11.30 3.64 -28.68
N CYS A 19 10.17 3.15 -28.19
CA CYS A 19 9.18 3.98 -27.52
C CYS A 19 8.79 3.20 -26.26
N ALA A 20 9.73 3.14 -25.31
CA ALA A 20 9.38 2.84 -23.93
C ALA A 20 8.24 3.80 -23.56
N ALA A 21 7.13 3.21 -23.12
CA ALA A 21 5.96 3.92 -22.66
C ALA A 21 6.41 5.08 -21.76
N GLN A 22 5.98 6.30 -22.08
CA GLN A 22 5.70 7.25 -21.01
C GLN A 22 4.60 6.58 -20.17
N GLU A 23 5.03 5.83 -19.15
CA GLU A 23 4.14 5.32 -18.11
C GLU A 23 3.49 6.55 -17.49
N ASN A 24 2.28 6.87 -17.97
CA ASN A 24 1.40 7.74 -17.23
C ASN A 24 1.30 7.14 -15.83
N THR A 25 1.70 7.88 -14.79
CA THR A 25 1.67 7.44 -13.37
C THR A 25 0.27 7.06 -12.87
N TRP A 26 -0.73 7.14 -13.74
CA TRP A 26 -2.12 6.82 -13.50
C TRP A 26 -2.66 5.85 -14.56
N VAL A 27 -2.40 4.55 -14.37
CA VAL A 27 -2.83 3.53 -15.33
C VAL A 27 -4.15 2.90 -14.89
N TYR A 28 -5.06 2.75 -15.86
CA TYR A 28 -6.24 1.92 -15.69
C TYR A 28 -5.86 0.44 -15.76
N ARG A 29 -6.16 -0.30 -14.71
CA ARG A 29 -5.87 -1.73 -14.59
C ARG A 29 -7.18 -2.52 -14.46
N PRO A 30 -7.28 -3.73 -15.04
CA PRO A 30 -8.42 -4.61 -14.80
C PRO A 30 -8.64 -4.84 -13.31
N GLY A 31 -9.90 -4.77 -12.90
CA GLY A 31 -10.28 -4.90 -11.50
C GLY A 31 -11.77 -5.12 -11.30
N LYS A 32 -12.16 -5.21 -10.03
CA LYS A 32 -13.53 -5.40 -9.58
C LYS A 32 -13.83 -4.44 -8.43
N VAL A 33 -15.03 -3.88 -8.39
CA VAL A 33 -15.53 -3.08 -7.27
C VAL A 33 -16.75 -3.77 -6.68
N ILE A 34 -16.82 -3.82 -5.36
CA ILE A 34 -18.01 -4.20 -4.59
C ILE A 34 -18.51 -2.94 -3.92
N PHE A 35 -19.70 -2.50 -4.32
CA PHE A 35 -20.31 -1.26 -3.86
C PHE A 35 -20.94 -1.41 -2.48
N LYS A 36 -21.29 -0.28 -1.86
CA LYS A 36 -21.92 -0.22 -0.53
C LYS A 36 -23.17 -1.09 -0.41
N ASP A 37 -23.96 -1.20 -1.48
CA ASP A 37 -25.18 -2.00 -1.56
C ASP A 37 -24.93 -3.50 -1.78
N GLY A 38 -23.67 -3.93 -1.86
CA GLY A 38 -23.26 -5.31 -2.10
C GLY A 38 -23.26 -5.70 -3.59
N THR A 39 -23.71 -4.82 -4.49
CA THR A 39 -23.57 -5.08 -5.92
C THR A 39 -22.10 -5.05 -6.33
N SER A 40 -21.76 -5.77 -7.39
CA SER A 40 -20.37 -5.82 -7.87
C SER A 40 -20.28 -5.58 -9.37
N ALA A 41 -19.26 -4.84 -9.79
CA ALA A 41 -18.98 -4.58 -11.19
C ALA A 41 -17.50 -4.87 -11.50
N SER A 42 -17.26 -5.49 -12.65
CA SER A 42 -15.92 -5.68 -13.21
C SER A 42 -15.63 -4.55 -14.20
N GLY A 43 -14.36 -4.16 -14.31
CA GLY A 43 -14.01 -3.01 -15.13
C GLY A 43 -12.54 -2.63 -15.04
N LEU A 44 -12.26 -1.37 -15.34
CA LEU A 44 -10.95 -0.78 -15.24
C LEU A 44 -10.90 0.18 -14.06
N VAL A 45 -9.95 -0.01 -13.15
CA VAL A 45 -9.70 0.84 -11.98
C VAL A 45 -8.42 1.64 -12.21
N ARG A 46 -8.49 2.97 -12.05
CA ARG A 46 -7.29 3.84 -12.05
C ARG A 46 -6.63 3.80 -10.67
N ILE A 47 -5.36 3.41 -10.64
CA ILE A 47 -4.54 3.38 -9.43
C ILE A 47 -3.45 4.44 -9.48
N TYR A 48 -3.17 5.01 -8.31
CA TYR A 48 -2.16 6.03 -8.04
C TYR A 48 -0.98 5.36 -7.34
N ASP A 49 0.06 4.94 -8.08
CA ASP A 49 1.20 4.21 -7.47
C ASP A 49 2.19 5.15 -6.76
N ASP A 50 2.39 6.36 -7.28
CA ASP A 50 3.24 7.43 -6.72
C ASP A 50 2.51 8.33 -5.69
N ALA A 51 1.19 8.17 -5.57
CA ALA A 51 0.34 8.90 -4.63
C ALA A 51 -0.78 8.01 -4.05
N PRO A 52 -0.43 6.91 -3.35
CA PRO A 52 -1.36 5.86 -2.95
C PRO A 52 -2.42 6.33 -1.95
N TRP A 53 -2.19 7.43 -1.24
CA TRP A 53 -3.20 8.07 -0.40
C TRP A 53 -4.46 8.46 -1.18
N TYR A 54 -4.40 8.72 -2.49
CA TYR A 54 -5.62 8.94 -3.28
C TYR A 54 -6.48 7.68 -3.39
N ASN A 55 -5.86 6.51 -3.59
CA ASN A 55 -6.55 5.23 -3.68
C ASN A 55 -7.36 4.92 -2.40
N GLN A 56 -6.88 5.43 -1.25
CA GLN A 56 -7.57 5.29 0.04
C GLN A 56 -8.88 6.08 0.11
N ARG A 57 -9.00 7.18 -0.64
CA ARG A 57 -10.17 8.07 -0.58
C ARG A 57 -11.15 7.80 -1.69
N PHE A 58 -10.65 7.51 -2.88
CA PHE A 58 -11.46 7.29 -4.06
C PHE A 58 -10.70 6.51 -5.13
N ILE A 59 -11.47 5.96 -6.06
CA ILE A 59 -10.95 5.44 -7.32
C ILE A 59 -11.69 6.07 -8.50
N TRP A 60 -11.08 6.02 -9.68
CA TRP A 60 -11.81 6.18 -10.93
C TRP A 60 -12.06 4.80 -11.53
N PHE A 61 -13.31 4.50 -11.84
CA PHE A 61 -13.72 3.19 -12.34
C PHE A 61 -14.49 3.33 -13.65
N ILE A 62 -14.17 2.46 -14.60
CA ILE A 62 -14.89 2.30 -15.86
C ILE A 62 -15.47 0.88 -15.86
N ASP A 63 -16.79 0.76 -15.92
CA ASP A 63 -17.47 -0.53 -16.03
C ASP A 63 -17.15 -1.21 -17.37
N SER A 64 -16.94 -2.53 -17.36
CA SER A 64 -16.57 -3.31 -18.55
C SER A 64 -17.59 -3.19 -19.69
N ALA A 65 -18.90 -3.15 -19.41
CA ALA A 65 -19.92 -3.02 -20.44
C ALA A 65 -19.89 -1.61 -21.07
N SER A 66 -19.68 -0.59 -20.23
CA SER A 66 -19.51 0.79 -20.71
C SER A 66 -18.26 0.95 -21.59
N TYR A 67 -17.14 0.32 -21.22
CA TYR A 67 -15.92 0.33 -22.02
C TYR A 67 -16.07 -0.42 -23.35
N ALA A 68 -16.74 -1.57 -23.32
CA ALA A 68 -17.02 -2.34 -24.53
C ALA A 68 -17.91 -1.58 -25.52
N ALA A 69 -18.89 -0.81 -25.02
CA ALA A 69 -19.74 0.04 -25.84
C ALA A 69 -19.00 1.28 -26.38
N ASN A 70 -18.10 1.89 -25.59
CA ASN A 70 -17.31 3.05 -25.98
C ASN A 70 -15.93 3.04 -25.30
N PRO A 71 -14.85 2.70 -26.02
CA PRO A 71 -13.49 2.70 -25.46
C PRO A 71 -12.99 4.06 -24.94
N ASN A 72 -13.64 5.16 -25.34
CA ASN A 72 -13.31 6.53 -24.91
C ASN A 72 -14.14 7.01 -23.72
N VAL A 73 -14.90 6.12 -23.08
CA VAL A 73 -15.71 6.46 -21.90
C VAL A 73 -14.80 6.96 -20.76
N LYS A 74 -15.23 8.04 -20.10
CA LYS A 74 -14.52 8.59 -18.93
C LYS A 74 -14.87 7.77 -17.70
N GLY A 75 -13.87 7.51 -16.85
CA GLY A 75 -14.08 6.89 -15.55
C GLY A 75 -15.01 7.71 -14.68
N LYS A 76 -15.82 7.02 -13.87
CA LYS A 76 -16.63 7.61 -12.81
C LYS A 76 -15.85 7.53 -11.50
N LYS A 77 -15.88 8.62 -10.72
CA LYS A 77 -15.25 8.70 -9.41
C LYS A 77 -16.16 8.04 -8.36
N TYR A 78 -15.59 7.12 -7.58
CA TYR A 78 -16.24 6.49 -6.43
C TYR A 78 -15.41 6.76 -5.17
N LYS A 79 -16.03 7.28 -4.11
CA LYS A 79 -15.38 7.53 -2.83
C LYS A 79 -15.38 6.27 -1.97
N ALA A 80 -14.55 6.25 -0.92
CA ALA A 80 -14.53 5.16 0.07
C ALA A 80 -15.93 4.85 0.63
N ASP A 81 -16.75 5.88 0.87
CA ASP A 81 -18.12 5.71 1.38
C ASP A 81 -19.06 4.97 0.40
N ASP A 82 -18.76 4.98 -0.90
CA ASP A 82 -19.56 4.33 -1.95
C ASP A 82 -19.21 2.84 -2.12
N MET A 83 -18.13 2.38 -1.47
CA MET A 83 -17.51 1.08 -1.72
C MET A 83 -17.40 0.26 -0.44
N GLN A 84 -17.40 -1.06 -0.58
CA GLN A 84 -16.98 -1.99 0.48
C GLN A 84 -15.57 -2.49 0.23
N THR A 85 -15.30 -2.88 -1.02
CA THR A 85 -14.03 -3.45 -1.46
C THR A 85 -13.77 -3.09 -2.90
N TYR A 86 -12.51 -2.94 -3.29
CA TYR A 86 -12.11 -3.07 -4.69
C TYR A 86 -10.85 -3.92 -4.82
N ILE A 87 -10.67 -4.54 -5.98
CA ILE A 87 -9.61 -5.50 -6.26
C ILE A 87 -8.92 -5.09 -7.56
N VAL A 88 -7.59 -5.02 -7.54
CA VAL A 88 -6.75 -4.76 -8.73
C VAL A 88 -5.57 -5.74 -8.73
N GLY A 89 -5.52 -6.62 -9.73
CA GLY A 89 -4.56 -7.71 -9.76
C GLY A 89 -4.71 -8.61 -8.52
N THR A 90 -3.62 -8.75 -7.75
CA THR A 90 -3.60 -9.51 -6.48
C THR A 90 -3.92 -8.66 -5.25
N ARG A 91 -4.05 -7.33 -5.41
CA ARG A 91 -4.24 -6.39 -4.31
C ARG A 91 -5.73 -6.23 -4.02
N ILE A 92 -6.10 -6.48 -2.76
CA ILE A 92 -7.46 -6.29 -2.26
C ILE A 92 -7.46 -5.04 -1.38
N PHE A 93 -8.41 -4.16 -1.60
CA PHE A 93 -8.58 -2.95 -0.81
C PHE A 93 -9.93 -2.99 -0.13
N ASN A 94 -9.95 -3.03 1.20
CA ASN A 94 -11.19 -3.05 1.97
C ASN A 94 -11.40 -1.72 2.67
N LYS A 95 -12.67 -1.39 2.88
CA LYS A 95 -13.04 -0.26 3.70
C LYS A 95 -12.66 -0.51 5.16
N ALA A 96 -11.86 0.38 5.72
CA ALA A 96 -11.44 0.38 7.12
C ALA A 96 -11.67 1.77 7.73
N HIS A 97 -12.25 1.79 8.92
CA HIS A 97 -12.43 3.02 9.68
C HIS A 97 -11.21 3.30 10.54
N TYR A 98 -10.52 4.41 10.29
CA TYR A 98 -9.31 4.78 11.03
C TYR A 98 -9.17 6.30 11.15
N VAL A 99 -8.88 6.74 12.37
CA VAL A 99 -8.60 8.15 12.68
C VAL A 99 -7.11 8.28 12.99
N ASN A 100 -6.40 9.03 12.15
CA ASN A 100 -5.00 9.36 12.39
C ASN A 100 -4.88 10.52 13.37
N THR A 101 -4.78 10.22 14.67
CA THR A 101 -4.72 11.26 15.71
C THR A 101 -3.45 12.08 15.69
N GLU A 102 -2.37 11.58 15.09
CA GLU A 102 -1.09 12.29 14.94
C GLU A 102 -1.14 13.41 13.89
N HIS A 103 -1.93 13.21 12.83
CA HIS A 103 -2.07 14.14 11.71
C HIS A 103 -3.56 14.34 11.38
N LEU A 104 -4.27 15.06 12.26
CA LEU A 104 -5.65 15.46 12.03
C LEU A 104 -5.71 16.53 10.93
N GLN A 105 -6.20 16.16 9.76
CA GLN A 105 -6.41 17.06 8.63
C GLN A 105 -7.88 17.46 8.50
N LEU A 106 -8.16 18.65 7.93
CA LEU A 106 -9.53 19.10 7.66
C LEU A 106 -10.27 18.10 6.76
N LYS A 107 -9.56 17.48 5.82
CA LYS A 107 -10.10 16.43 4.96
C LYS A 107 -10.54 15.16 5.70
N SER A 108 -10.07 14.94 6.92
CA SER A 108 -10.47 13.83 7.81
C SER A 108 -11.75 14.13 8.61
N LEU A 109 -12.29 15.35 8.54
CA LEU A 109 -13.52 15.73 9.25
C LEU A 109 -14.80 15.23 8.57
N GLY A 110 -14.74 14.82 7.29
CA GLY A 110 -15.92 14.36 6.54
C GLY A 110 -16.24 12.88 6.70
N SER A 111 -15.24 12.02 6.54
CA SER A 111 -15.34 10.57 6.76
C SER A 111 -13.95 10.04 7.13
N ASN A 112 -13.89 9.11 8.08
CA ASN A 112 -12.67 8.40 8.49
C ASN A 112 -12.65 6.97 7.92
N ASP A 113 -13.50 6.70 6.92
CA ASP A 113 -13.47 5.46 6.15
C ASP A 113 -12.45 5.60 5.01
N HIS A 114 -11.56 4.62 4.92
CA HIS A 114 -10.49 4.55 3.92
C HIS A 114 -10.52 3.21 3.21
N MET A 115 -10.24 3.17 1.92
CA MET A 115 -9.98 1.94 1.18
C MET A 115 -8.52 1.54 1.33
N MET A 116 -8.21 0.70 2.32
CA MET A 116 -6.84 0.32 2.63
C MET A 116 -6.48 -1.02 2.00
N GLU A 117 -5.26 -1.12 1.48
CA GLU A 117 -4.74 -2.39 0.95
C GLU A 117 -4.65 -3.40 2.09
N GLN A 118 -5.35 -4.52 1.93
CA GLN A 118 -5.31 -5.63 2.87
C GLN A 118 -3.99 -6.39 2.71
N LEU A 119 -3.26 -6.51 3.81
CA LEU A 119 -1.98 -7.22 3.86
C LEU A 119 -2.14 -8.64 4.41
N THR A 120 -2.96 -8.81 5.44
CA THR A 120 -3.26 -10.13 6.04
C THR A 120 -4.75 -10.27 6.38
N SER A 121 -5.22 -11.52 6.41
CA SER A 121 -6.60 -11.87 6.76
C SER A 121 -6.62 -13.06 7.72
N GLY A 122 -7.44 -13.00 8.76
CA GLY A 122 -7.55 -14.06 9.78
C GLY A 122 -7.79 -13.45 11.16
N ARG A 123 -7.31 -14.12 12.21
CA ARG A 123 -7.32 -13.58 13.57
C ARG A 123 -6.59 -12.24 13.63
N ILE A 124 -5.44 -12.11 12.97
CA ILE A 124 -4.78 -10.81 12.73
C ILE A 124 -5.13 -10.32 11.33
N THR A 125 -5.95 -9.28 11.27
CA THR A 125 -6.21 -8.54 10.02
C THR A 125 -5.34 -7.29 10.00
N SER A 126 -4.61 -7.07 8.91
CA SER A 126 -3.74 -5.90 8.78
C SER A 126 -3.88 -5.21 7.42
N TYR A 127 -3.62 -3.91 7.42
CA TYR A 127 -3.79 -3.01 6.28
C TYR A 127 -2.60 -2.08 6.13
N ARG A 128 -2.29 -1.71 4.89
CA ARG A 128 -1.34 -0.64 4.60
C ARG A 128 -2.06 0.71 4.58
N PHE A 129 -1.59 1.65 5.37
CA PHE A 129 -2.10 3.01 5.43
C PHE A 129 -1.00 4.03 5.14
N TYR A 130 -1.28 4.96 4.23
CA TYR A 130 -0.45 6.11 3.92
C TYR A 130 -1.06 7.36 4.53
N ASP A 131 -0.20 8.17 5.16
CA ASP A 131 -0.59 9.51 5.58
C ASP A 131 -0.91 10.38 4.35
N TYR A 132 -1.78 11.37 4.57
CA TYR A 132 -2.18 12.30 3.53
C TYR A 132 -1.20 13.47 3.47
N PRO A 133 -0.89 14.01 2.27
CA PRO A 133 -0.16 15.27 2.17
C PRO A 133 -0.97 16.40 2.81
N ASP A 134 -0.28 17.35 3.42
CA ASP A 134 -0.90 18.47 4.12
C ASP A 134 -1.84 19.28 3.22
N ASP A 135 -2.91 19.82 3.83
CA ASP A 135 -3.96 20.56 3.12
C ASP A 135 -3.49 21.91 2.60
N PHE A 136 -2.60 22.55 3.36
CA PHE A 136 -2.01 23.84 3.04
C PHE A 136 -0.51 23.72 3.19
N TYR A 137 0.21 24.12 2.16
CA TYR A 137 1.64 24.24 2.20
C TYR A 137 2.01 25.61 1.63
N GLY A 138 2.55 26.47 2.49
CA GLY A 138 3.09 27.75 2.08
C GLY A 138 4.56 27.55 1.76
N ASP A 139 4.92 27.66 0.48
CA ASP A 139 6.32 27.69 0.07
C ASP A 139 6.72 29.11 -0.33
N SER A 140 7.95 29.47 0.03
CA SER A 140 8.60 30.70 -0.40
C SER A 140 9.97 30.31 -0.95
N GLY A 141 10.12 30.32 -2.28
CA GLY A 141 11.33 29.86 -2.94
C GLY A 141 11.24 29.96 -4.46
N THR A 142 12.30 29.52 -5.13
CA THR A 142 12.28 29.33 -6.59
C THR A 142 11.42 28.13 -6.96
N GLN A 143 10.88 28.11 -8.18
CA GLN A 143 10.07 26.99 -8.69
C GLN A 143 10.77 25.63 -8.51
N GLU A 144 12.07 25.58 -8.82
CA GLU A 144 12.88 24.36 -8.68
C GLU A 144 12.91 23.85 -7.23
N LYS A 145 13.06 24.76 -6.26
CA LYS A 145 13.07 24.38 -4.84
C LYS A 145 11.71 23.85 -4.40
N ILE A 146 10.62 24.49 -4.85
CA ILE A 146 9.25 24.05 -4.54
C ILE A 146 9.01 22.63 -5.05
N GLU A 147 9.46 22.33 -6.28
CA GLU A 147 9.33 21.00 -6.88
C GLU A 147 10.18 19.94 -6.16
N GLN A 148 11.41 20.29 -5.76
CA GLN A 148 12.28 19.42 -4.97
C GLN A 148 11.66 19.11 -3.60
N ASP A 149 11.18 20.13 -2.90
CA ASP A 149 10.57 19.98 -1.58
C ASP A 149 9.26 19.18 -1.67
N GLU A 150 8.45 19.37 -2.72
CA GLU A 150 7.26 18.55 -2.97
C GLU A 150 7.61 17.08 -3.26
N ALA A 151 8.61 16.83 -4.10
CA ALA A 151 9.07 15.47 -4.41
C ALA A 151 9.59 14.76 -3.16
N GLN A 152 10.36 15.46 -2.34
CA GLN A 152 10.87 14.94 -1.06
C GLN A 152 9.73 14.59 -0.10
N ARG A 153 8.76 15.49 0.09
CA ARG A 153 7.58 15.22 0.94
C ARG A 153 6.78 14.02 0.46
N LYS A 154 6.53 13.90 -0.85
CA LYS A 154 5.84 12.73 -1.42
C LYS A 154 6.61 11.45 -1.15
N ASN A 155 7.93 11.47 -1.31
CA ASN A 155 8.79 10.34 -1.04
C ASN A 155 8.73 9.93 0.45
N ASP A 156 8.75 10.91 1.35
CA ASP A 156 8.65 10.68 2.79
C ASP A 156 7.29 10.07 3.17
N LEU A 157 6.18 10.50 2.56
CA LEU A 157 4.86 9.88 2.73
C LEU A 157 4.81 8.44 2.19
N LEU A 158 5.41 8.20 1.02
CA LEU A 158 5.48 6.86 0.42
C LEU A 158 6.26 5.87 1.30
N LYS A 159 7.36 6.31 1.90
CA LYS A 159 8.15 5.52 2.86
C LYS A 159 7.52 5.50 4.25
N GLY A 160 6.71 6.50 4.57
CA GLY A 160 6.12 6.76 5.87
C GLY A 160 4.95 5.86 6.25
N TYR A 161 4.51 4.96 5.38
CA TYR A 161 3.31 4.15 5.60
C TYR A 161 3.31 3.38 6.94
N LYS A 162 2.09 3.12 7.42
CA LYS A 162 1.78 2.36 8.63
C LYS A 162 1.23 0.99 8.25
N ILE A 163 1.49 -0.01 9.08
CA ILE A 163 0.80 -1.31 9.03
C ILE A 163 -0.23 -1.28 10.15
N LEU A 164 -1.48 -0.99 9.81
CA LEU A 164 -2.56 -0.94 10.77
C LEU A 164 -3.11 -2.34 10.97
N CYS A 165 -3.01 -2.88 12.17
CA CYS A 165 -3.52 -4.21 12.50
C CYS A 165 -4.53 -4.19 13.63
N LYS A 166 -5.37 -5.21 13.64
CA LYS A 166 -6.26 -5.59 14.74
C LYS A 166 -6.21 -7.10 14.90
N LYS A 167 -6.33 -7.58 16.13
CA LYS A 167 -6.41 -9.00 16.44
C LYS A 167 -7.78 -9.34 16.99
N ASP A 168 -8.37 -10.42 16.49
CA ASP A 168 -9.70 -10.90 16.85
C ASP A 168 -10.73 -9.75 16.76
N ASP A 169 -11.45 -9.48 17.84
CA ASP A 169 -12.48 -8.44 17.93
C ASP A 169 -11.97 -7.09 18.46
N GLU A 170 -10.66 -6.83 18.39
CA GLU A 170 -10.10 -5.53 18.75
C GLU A 170 -10.77 -4.40 17.96
N LYS A 171 -11.25 -3.39 18.70
CA LYS A 171 -12.02 -2.26 18.14
C LYS A 171 -11.16 -1.18 17.50
N LYS A 172 -9.87 -1.11 17.84
CA LYS A 172 -8.96 -0.05 17.41
C LYS A 172 -7.80 -0.65 16.64
N PHE A 173 -7.45 -0.01 15.53
CA PHE A 173 -6.22 -0.31 14.82
C PHE A 173 -5.02 0.17 15.64
N GLN A 174 -3.97 -0.64 15.62
CA GLN A 174 -2.65 -0.33 16.16
C GLN A 174 -1.63 -0.36 15.03
N ASN A 175 -0.63 0.51 15.08
CA ASN A 175 0.47 0.45 14.11
C ASN A 175 1.45 -0.66 14.52
N ALA A 176 1.64 -1.65 13.66
CA ALA A 176 2.51 -2.80 13.92
C ALA A 176 3.97 -2.38 14.20
N PHE A 177 4.41 -1.25 13.63
CA PHE A 177 5.74 -0.71 13.87
C PHE A 177 5.94 -0.12 15.29
N ASP A 178 4.87 0.18 16.01
CA ASP A 178 4.93 0.87 17.31
C ASP A 178 4.53 -0.04 18.48
N MET A 179 4.13 -1.29 18.21
CA MET A 179 3.73 -2.25 19.22
C MET A 179 4.83 -3.23 19.60
N ASP A 180 4.66 -3.86 20.76
CA ASP A 180 5.46 -5.03 21.16
C ASP A 180 4.93 -6.28 20.45
N LEU A 181 5.52 -6.58 19.29
CA LEU A 181 5.14 -7.72 18.46
C LEU A 181 5.36 -9.07 19.16
N LEU A 182 6.38 -9.19 20.03
CA LEU A 182 6.59 -10.44 20.77
C LEU A 182 5.45 -10.70 21.74
N LYS A 183 4.98 -9.66 22.43
CA LYS A 183 3.78 -9.78 23.27
C LYS A 183 2.53 -10.05 22.44
N TYR A 184 2.41 -9.39 21.29
CA TYR A 184 1.24 -9.51 20.41
C TYR A 184 1.08 -10.93 19.81
N LEU A 185 2.20 -11.64 19.59
CA LEU A 185 2.26 -12.99 19.03
C LEU A 185 2.32 -14.10 20.12
N ALA A 186 2.26 -13.74 21.40
CA ALA A 186 2.57 -14.67 22.51
C ALA A 186 1.64 -15.89 22.64
N ASP A 187 0.42 -15.83 22.08
CA ASP A 187 -0.53 -16.95 22.09
C ASP A 187 -0.26 -17.99 20.99
N VAL A 188 0.69 -17.74 20.08
CA VAL A 188 1.24 -18.76 19.18
C VAL A 188 2.76 -18.82 19.39
N PRO A 189 3.23 -19.60 20.40
CA PRO A 189 4.63 -19.59 20.82
C PRO A 189 5.62 -19.91 19.71
N ALA A 190 5.26 -20.78 18.76
CA ALA A 190 6.10 -21.12 17.61
C ALA A 190 6.39 -19.90 16.71
N VAL A 191 5.36 -19.07 16.47
CA VAL A 191 5.49 -17.84 15.65
C VAL A 191 6.25 -16.77 16.43
N GLN A 192 5.97 -16.61 17.72
CA GLN A 192 6.70 -15.71 18.61
C GLN A 192 8.20 -16.04 18.64
N GLN A 193 8.55 -17.31 18.85
CA GLN A 193 9.94 -17.77 18.90
C GLN A 193 10.63 -17.54 17.55
N LYS A 194 9.98 -17.89 16.43
CA LYS A 194 10.51 -17.65 15.09
C LYS A 194 10.75 -16.16 14.82
N TYR A 195 9.87 -15.29 15.30
CA TYR A 195 10.05 -13.84 15.22
C TYR A 195 11.24 -13.37 16.07
N GLN A 196 11.35 -13.87 17.31
CA GLN A 196 12.46 -13.53 18.21
C GLN A 196 13.82 -13.95 17.64
N THR A 197 13.90 -15.11 16.97
CA THR A 197 15.12 -15.62 16.35
C THR A 197 15.36 -15.11 14.93
N VAL A 198 14.70 -14.02 14.50
CA VAL A 198 14.92 -13.38 13.18
C VAL A 198 14.50 -14.30 11.99
N GLY A 199 13.63 -15.28 12.23
CA GLY A 199 13.20 -16.26 11.24
C GLY A 199 12.34 -15.71 10.10
N TYR A 200 11.92 -14.45 10.17
CA TYR A 200 11.21 -13.73 9.11
C TYR A 200 12.06 -12.63 8.44
N GLY A 201 13.35 -12.53 8.77
CA GLY A 201 14.20 -11.43 8.29
C GLY A 201 14.02 -10.11 9.06
N ASN A 202 13.29 -10.12 10.18
CA ASN A 202 13.15 -8.97 11.07
C ASN A 202 14.47 -8.63 11.78
N GLN A 203 14.62 -7.40 12.28
CA GLN A 203 15.79 -7.07 13.09
C GLN A 203 15.78 -7.80 14.44
N PRO A 204 16.96 -8.09 15.04
CA PRO A 204 17.05 -8.71 16.35
C PRO A 204 16.32 -7.90 17.43
N VAL A 205 15.46 -8.59 18.19
CA VAL A 205 14.74 -8.01 19.32
C VAL A 205 15.62 -8.12 20.57
N GLU A 206 16.55 -7.18 20.75
CA GLU A 206 17.38 -7.13 21.95
C GLU A 206 16.56 -6.62 23.15
N ALA A 207 16.53 -7.41 24.24
CA ALA A 207 15.76 -7.12 25.45
C ALA A 207 16.21 -5.84 26.20
N HIS A 208 17.43 -5.35 25.96
CA HIS A 208 18.01 -4.20 26.66
C HIS A 208 18.79 -3.27 25.71
N LYS A 209 18.07 -2.42 24.97
CA LYS A 209 18.70 -1.34 24.21
C LYS A 209 18.94 -0.13 25.11
N GLY A 210 20.20 0.17 25.42
CA GLY A 210 20.60 1.47 25.98
C GLY A 210 20.14 2.63 25.08
N LEU A 211 20.15 3.87 25.57
CA LEU A 211 19.62 5.05 24.85
C LEU A 211 20.19 5.17 23.42
N ALA A 212 21.50 4.94 23.25
CA ALA A 212 22.15 4.96 21.94
C ALA A 212 21.63 3.88 20.98
N ALA A 213 21.38 2.66 21.46
CA ALA A 213 20.79 1.58 20.67
C ALA A 213 19.33 1.87 20.30
N LYS A 214 18.57 2.59 21.16
CA LYS A 214 17.24 3.11 20.83
C LYS A 214 17.32 4.20 19.75
N MET A 215 18.28 5.12 19.83
CA MET A 215 18.47 6.16 18.80
C MET A 215 18.89 5.57 17.46
N ILE A 216 19.80 4.59 17.45
CA ILE A 216 20.18 3.85 16.24
C ILE A 216 18.99 3.07 15.68
N ALA A 217 18.19 2.42 16.54
CA ALA A 217 16.97 1.73 16.10
C ALA A 217 15.96 2.71 15.47
N MET A 218 15.75 3.89 16.06
CA MET A 218 14.89 4.92 15.49
C MET A 218 15.41 5.45 14.15
N ALA A 219 16.72 5.69 14.02
CA ALA A 219 17.33 6.11 12.76
C ALA A 219 17.24 5.03 11.67
N LYS A 220 17.40 3.75 12.05
CA LYS A 220 17.24 2.61 11.14
C LYS A 220 15.78 2.35 10.77
N LYS A 221 14.82 2.65 11.65
CA LYS A 221 13.38 2.51 11.41
C LYS A 221 12.88 3.33 10.23
N ALA A 222 13.61 4.33 9.73
CA ALA A 222 13.26 5.01 8.48
C ALA A 222 13.85 4.33 7.24
N ALA A 223 15.03 3.74 7.35
CA ALA A 223 15.77 3.14 6.24
C ALA A 223 15.37 1.68 5.94
N PHE A 224 14.94 0.92 6.95
CA PHE A 224 14.66 -0.53 6.86
C PHE A 224 13.16 -0.88 6.95
N LYS A 225 12.26 0.09 6.79
CA LYS A 225 10.81 -0.15 6.87
C LYS A 225 10.29 -1.25 5.94
N PRO A 226 10.75 -1.38 4.68
CA PRO A 226 10.24 -2.41 3.78
C PRO A 226 10.55 -3.83 4.29
N ASP A 227 11.78 -4.10 4.69
CA ASP A 227 12.18 -5.42 5.19
C ASP A 227 11.46 -5.76 6.50
N GLU A 228 11.34 -4.78 7.40
CA GLU A 228 10.59 -4.94 8.65
C GLU A 228 9.10 -5.17 8.38
N ALA A 229 8.51 -4.46 7.42
CA ALA A 229 7.13 -4.66 7.00
C ALA A 229 6.89 -6.08 6.47
N ASP A 230 7.75 -6.56 5.58
CA ASP A 230 7.62 -7.89 5.00
C ASP A 230 7.74 -8.97 6.08
N ALA A 231 8.66 -8.79 7.04
CA ALA A 231 8.80 -9.70 8.17
C ALA A 231 7.56 -9.71 9.08
N ILE A 232 6.96 -8.53 9.37
CA ILE A 232 5.72 -8.40 10.13
C ILE A 232 4.57 -9.10 9.41
N ILE A 233 4.40 -8.83 8.11
CA ILE A 233 3.34 -9.42 7.28
C ILE A 233 3.49 -10.95 7.24
N ALA A 234 4.72 -11.45 7.07
CA ALA A 234 4.99 -12.88 7.09
C ALA A 234 4.65 -13.51 8.44
N ALA A 235 5.02 -12.86 9.55
CA ALA A 235 4.69 -13.33 10.90
C ALA A 235 3.18 -13.35 11.17
N PHE A 236 2.44 -12.33 10.71
CA PHE A 236 0.97 -12.30 10.82
C PHE A 236 0.30 -13.38 9.96
N ASN A 237 0.82 -13.66 8.78
CA ASN A 237 0.31 -14.75 7.94
C ASN A 237 0.57 -16.13 8.57
N ASP A 238 1.77 -16.37 9.09
CA ASP A 238 2.11 -17.63 9.79
C ASP A 238 1.25 -17.79 11.06
N TYR A 239 1.03 -16.69 11.80
CA TYR A 239 0.12 -16.64 12.94
C TYR A 239 -1.31 -17.06 12.55
N ASN A 240 -1.85 -16.50 11.47
CA ASN A 240 -3.21 -16.80 11.00
C ASN A 240 -3.33 -18.25 10.52
N ALA A 241 -2.29 -18.78 9.88
CA ALA A 241 -2.24 -20.18 9.45
C ALA A 241 -2.18 -21.14 10.65
N ALA A 242 -1.34 -20.85 11.66
CA ALA A 242 -1.22 -21.68 12.86
C ALA A 242 -2.49 -21.64 13.74
N SER A 243 -3.17 -20.50 13.80
CA SER A 243 -4.36 -20.33 14.65
C SER A 243 -5.66 -20.88 14.03
N SER A 244 -5.67 -21.19 12.74
CA SER A 244 -6.82 -21.75 12.04
C SER A 244 -6.83 -23.30 12.05
N ALA A 245 -5.78 -23.92 12.58
CA ALA A 245 -5.76 -25.35 12.83
C ALA A 245 -6.67 -25.68 14.03
N PRO A 246 -7.60 -26.66 13.93
CA PRO A 246 -8.35 -27.11 15.09
C PRO A 246 -7.37 -27.60 16.16
N ALA A 247 -7.59 -27.18 17.41
CA ALA A 247 -6.84 -27.70 18.54
C ALA A 247 -6.91 -29.23 18.51
N LYS A 248 -5.76 -29.89 18.38
CA LYS A 248 -5.63 -31.35 18.45
C LYS A 248 -5.81 -31.84 19.88
#